data_AF-A0A3D0TUD3-F1
#
_entry.id   AF-A0A3D0TUD3-F1
#
_cell.length_a   1.000
_cell.length_b   1.000
_cell.length_c   1.000
_cell.angle_alpha   90.00
_cell.angle_beta   90.00
_cell.angle_gamma   90.00
#
_symmetry.space_group_name_H-M   'P 1'
#
loop_
_entity.id
_entity.type
_entity.pdbx_description
1 polymer ?
#
loop_
_entity_poly.entity_id
_entity_poly.type
_entity_poly.pdbx_seq_one_letter_code
_entity_poly.pdbx_strand_id
1 'polypeptide(L)'
;MAPQTGAAFADTSARSATIDYRLRRRRLLNDIRAGVVSATDACDAHPELLRVARNAAAPLDEPCPICDDGELRMVGYVFGPRLGGGGKCVVSDAELARLAQRRGSFQTYEMEVCPDCGWNHLLRRYRIGADAD
;
A
#
# COMPACT_ATOMS: atom_id res chain seq x y z
N MET A 1 4.17 -22.52 -8.54
CA MET A 1 4.13 -21.09 -8.94
C MET A 1 4.72 -20.32 -7.77
N ALA A 2 5.90 -19.73 -7.93
CA ALA A 2 6.54 -19.01 -6.82
C ALA A 2 5.68 -17.79 -6.46
N PRO A 3 5.49 -17.47 -5.17
CA PRO A 3 4.88 -16.20 -4.80
C PRO A 3 5.76 -15.10 -5.37
N GLN A 4 5.18 -14.30 -6.25
CA GLN A 4 5.83 -13.12 -6.80
C GLN A 4 5.93 -12.13 -5.65
N THR A 5 7.13 -11.89 -5.11
CA THR A 5 7.35 -10.81 -4.15
C THR A 5 6.86 -9.51 -4.78
N GLY A 6 5.97 -8.83 -4.10
CA GLY A 6 5.59 -7.47 -4.44
C GLY A 6 6.77 -6.55 -4.16
N ALA A 7 7.49 -6.14 -5.20
CA ALA A 7 8.12 -4.84 -5.15
C ALA A 7 7.02 -3.77 -5.03
N ALA A 8 7.35 -2.61 -4.47
CA ALA A 8 6.50 -1.45 -4.61
C ALA A 8 6.23 -1.21 -6.11
N PHE A 9 5.00 -0.86 -6.52
CA PHE A 9 4.63 -0.85 -7.94
C PHE A 9 5.65 -0.04 -8.77
N ALA A 10 5.94 -0.53 -9.97
CA ALA A 10 6.93 0.07 -10.86
C ALA A 10 6.62 1.56 -11.07
N ASP A 11 7.64 2.41 -10.95
CA ASP A 11 7.48 3.86 -11.04
C ASP A 11 6.98 4.26 -12.43
N THR A 12 5.67 4.47 -12.53
CA THR A 12 5.02 4.98 -13.74
C THR A 12 4.91 6.51 -13.70
N SER A 13 5.48 7.16 -12.67
CA SER A 13 5.33 8.58 -12.35
C SER A 13 6.41 9.47 -12.94
N ALA A 14 6.88 9.22 -14.17
CA ALA A 14 7.95 10.01 -14.79
C ALA A 14 7.70 11.54 -14.82
N ARG A 15 6.51 12.04 -14.45
CA ARG A 15 6.18 13.46 -14.23
C ARG A 15 5.38 13.78 -12.94
N SER A 16 5.24 12.85 -11.99
CA SER A 16 4.36 13.03 -10.81
C SER A 16 5.16 13.09 -9.50
N ALA A 17 4.79 14.02 -8.60
CA ALA A 17 5.41 14.14 -7.29
C ALA A 17 4.98 12.96 -6.40
N THR A 18 5.94 12.09 -6.06
CA THR A 18 5.75 10.98 -5.14
C THR A 18 6.04 11.42 -3.70
N ILE A 19 5.14 11.09 -2.78
CA ILE A 19 5.35 11.25 -1.34
C ILE A 19 5.67 9.88 -0.74
N ASP A 20 6.85 9.77 -0.13
CA ASP A 20 7.31 8.57 0.57
C ASP A 20 7.11 8.72 2.09
N TYR A 21 6.52 7.70 2.71
CA TYR A 21 6.13 7.68 4.11
C TYR A 21 7.00 6.74 4.97
N ARG A 22 8.11 6.21 4.44
CA ARG A 22 9.02 5.30 5.17
C ARG A 22 9.71 5.98 6.36
N LEU A 23 9.93 7.30 6.33
CA LEU A 23 10.40 8.05 7.50
C LEU A 23 9.34 8.07 8.62
N ARG A 24 8.06 8.27 8.26
CA ARG A 24 6.95 8.19 9.22
C ARG A 24 6.81 6.77 9.77
N ARG A 25 6.96 5.75 8.92
CA ARG A 25 6.99 4.33 9.32
C ARG A 25 8.05 4.09 10.39
N ARG A 26 9.29 4.50 10.10
CA ARG A 26 10.42 4.31 11.02
C ARG A 26 10.19 4.99 12.36
N ARG A 27 9.64 6.21 12.34
CA ARG A 27 9.26 6.91 13.58
C ARG A 27 8.21 6.14 14.37
N LEU A 28 7.12 5.71 13.74
CA LEU A 28 6.06 4.95 14.40
C LEU A 28 6.61 3.66 15.03
N LEU A 29 7.45 2.91 14.32
CA LEU A 29 8.09 1.71 14.87
C LEU A 29 9.00 2.03 16.07
N ASN A 30 9.70 3.16 16.07
CA ASN A 30 10.48 3.58 17.22
C ASN A 30 9.58 3.97 18.41
N ASP A 31 8.48 4.67 18.16
CA ASP A 31 7.50 5.05 19.18
C ASP A 31 6.84 3.81 19.81
N ILE A 32 6.57 2.76 19.01
CA ILE A 32 6.07 1.46 19.49
C ILE A 32 7.12 0.77 20.37
N ARG A 33 8.37 0.67 19.91
CA ARG A 33 9.47 0.07 20.70
C ARG A 33 9.74 0.81 22.01
N ALA A 34 9.52 2.12 22.02
CA ALA A 34 9.66 2.96 23.20
C ALA A 34 8.42 2.92 24.13
N GLY A 35 7.34 2.23 23.73
CA GLY A 35 6.10 2.14 24.50
C GLY A 35 5.24 3.41 24.48
N VAL A 36 5.54 4.36 23.59
CA VAL A 36 4.75 5.59 23.41
C VAL A 36 3.44 5.29 22.67
N VAL A 37 3.46 4.32 21.76
CA VAL A 37 2.29 3.80 21.06
C VAL A 37 2.16 2.32 21.35
N SER A 38 0.97 1.84 21.70
CA SER A 38 0.78 0.41 21.93
C SER A 38 0.77 -0.35 20.59
N ALA A 39 1.29 -1.58 20.60
CA ALA A 39 1.25 -2.44 19.41
C ALA A 39 -0.19 -2.71 18.95
N THR A 40 -1.13 -2.84 19.90
CA THR A 40 -2.57 -3.03 19.63
C THR A 40 -3.17 -1.83 18.90
N ASP A 41 -2.84 -0.61 19.31
CA ASP A 41 -3.34 0.61 18.66
C ASP A 41 -2.75 0.79 17.25
N ALA A 42 -1.52 0.33 17.05
CA ALA A 42 -0.87 0.33 15.73
C ALA A 42 -1.36 -0.80 14.81
N CYS A 43 -2.03 -1.80 15.36
CA CYS A 43 -2.54 -2.98 14.66
C CYS A 43 -4.03 -2.84 14.34
N ASP A 44 -4.38 -1.74 13.69
CA ASP A 44 -5.76 -1.29 13.49
C ASP A 44 -6.24 -1.42 12.03
N ALA A 45 -5.61 -2.28 11.22
CA ALA A 45 -5.92 -2.42 9.80
C ALA A 45 -7.43 -2.60 9.55
N HIS A 46 -7.98 -1.72 8.71
CA HIS A 46 -9.39 -1.78 8.32
C HIS A 46 -9.72 -3.17 7.72
N PRO A 47 -10.91 -3.75 7.98
CA PRO A 47 -11.28 -5.09 7.52
C PRO A 47 -11.08 -5.32 6.02
N GLU A 48 -11.27 -4.28 5.21
CA GLU A 48 -11.06 -4.34 3.77
C GLU A 48 -9.57 -4.50 3.39
N LEU A 49 -8.64 -3.87 4.12
CA LEU A 49 -7.20 -4.07 3.91
C LEU A 49 -6.80 -5.51 4.25
N LEU A 50 -7.33 -6.04 5.35
CA LEU A 50 -7.11 -7.44 5.73
C LEU A 50 -7.66 -8.41 4.69
N ARG A 51 -8.84 -8.13 4.13
CA ARG A 51 -9.43 -8.94 3.06
C ARG A 51 -8.54 -8.97 1.83
N VAL A 52 -8.01 -7.83 1.40
CA VAL A 52 -7.11 -7.76 0.25
C VAL A 52 -5.77 -8.46 0.54
N ALA A 53 -5.18 -8.20 1.72
CA ALA A 53 -3.92 -8.79 2.16
C ALA A 53 -3.97 -10.33 2.14
N ARG A 54 -5.08 -10.92 2.61
CA ARG A 54 -5.25 -12.38 2.67
C ARG A 54 -5.48 -13.04 1.32
N ASN A 55 -6.17 -12.36 0.40
CA ASN A 55 -6.75 -13.02 -0.77
C ASN A 55 -6.15 -12.60 -2.11
N ALA A 56 -5.46 -11.46 -2.20
CA ALA A 56 -5.07 -10.90 -3.50
C ALA A 56 -3.71 -10.20 -3.51
N ALA A 57 -3.25 -9.68 -2.37
CA ALA A 57 -2.00 -8.93 -2.29
C ALA A 57 -0.75 -9.81 -2.43
N ALA A 58 0.29 -9.25 -3.06
CA ALA A 58 1.60 -9.89 -3.15
C ALA A 58 2.35 -9.81 -1.80
N PRO A 59 3.11 -10.86 -1.41
CA PRO A 59 3.98 -10.79 -0.22
C PRO A 59 5.12 -9.80 -0.40
N LEU A 60 5.58 -9.19 0.68
CA LEU A 60 6.85 -8.46 0.76
C LEU A 60 7.95 -9.39 1.29
N ASP A 61 9.22 -9.08 1.01
CA ASP A 61 10.38 -9.83 1.51
C ASP A 61 10.74 -9.51 2.98
N GLU A 62 10.03 -8.57 3.60
CA GLU A 62 10.25 -8.16 5.00
C GLU A 62 9.20 -8.82 5.92
N PRO A 63 9.60 -9.35 7.10
CA PRO A 63 8.63 -9.82 8.10
C PRO A 63 7.85 -8.65 8.71
N CYS A 64 6.70 -8.97 9.32
CA CYS A 64 5.93 -7.97 10.05
C CYS A 64 6.74 -7.39 11.21
N PRO A 65 6.89 -6.05 11.31
CA PRO A 65 7.74 -5.43 12.33
C PRO A 65 7.10 -5.40 13.73
N ILE A 66 5.91 -5.99 13.89
CA ILE A 66 5.15 -6.00 15.14
C ILE A 66 5.06 -7.40 15.75
N CYS A 67 4.65 -8.40 14.95
CA CYS A 67 4.53 -9.77 15.43
C CYS A 67 5.73 -10.66 15.05
N ASP A 68 6.67 -10.17 14.24
CA ASP A 68 7.88 -10.84 13.74
C ASP A 68 7.70 -12.16 12.97
N ASP A 69 6.52 -12.79 13.07
CA ASP A 69 6.17 -14.07 12.43
C ASP A 69 5.26 -13.90 11.20
N GLY A 70 4.57 -12.76 11.07
CA GLY A 70 3.59 -12.52 10.01
C GLY A 70 4.20 -12.09 8.68
N GLU A 71 3.61 -12.52 7.56
CA GLU A 71 4.00 -12.09 6.22
C GLU A 71 3.40 -10.73 5.86
N LEU A 72 4.23 -9.72 5.60
CA LEU A 72 3.75 -8.44 5.09
C LEU A 72 3.24 -8.58 3.65
N ARG A 73 2.18 -7.84 3.34
CA ARG A 73 1.52 -7.83 2.02
C ARG A 73 1.47 -6.41 1.46
N MET A 74 1.70 -6.25 0.16
CA MET A 74 1.55 -4.98 -0.56
C MET A 74 0.12 -4.79 -1.05
N VAL A 75 -0.58 -3.79 -0.52
CA VAL A 75 -1.95 -3.44 -0.88
C VAL A 75 -1.98 -2.10 -1.60
N GLY A 76 -2.50 -2.11 -2.84
CA GLY A 76 -2.65 -0.93 -3.69
C GLY A 76 -4.10 -0.46 -3.80
N TYR A 77 -4.33 0.84 -3.69
CA TYR A 77 -5.60 1.48 -4.03
C TYR A 77 -5.42 2.67 -4.95
N VAL A 78 -6.27 2.76 -5.97
CA VAL A 78 -6.31 3.87 -6.91
C VAL A 78 -7.67 4.54 -6.86
N PHE A 79 -7.65 5.87 -6.76
CA PHE A 79 -8.83 6.72 -6.76
C PHE A 79 -8.78 7.70 -7.93
N GLY A 80 -9.91 8.06 -8.50
CA GLY A 80 -9.96 9.02 -9.60
C GLY A 80 -11.23 8.94 -10.43
N PRO A 81 -11.28 9.66 -11.55
CA PRO A 81 -12.48 9.77 -12.37
C PRO A 81 -13.01 8.41 -12.84
N ARG A 82 -14.34 8.23 -12.79
CA ARG A 82 -15.02 7.00 -13.22
C ARG A 82 -14.56 5.75 -12.45
N LEU A 83 -14.04 5.92 -11.24
CA LEU A 83 -13.94 4.90 -10.21
C LEU A 83 -15.03 5.15 -9.17
N GLY A 84 -15.54 4.09 -8.56
CA GLY A 84 -16.50 4.22 -7.44
C GLY A 84 -15.86 4.89 -6.22
N GLY A 85 -16.68 5.32 -5.26
CA GLY A 85 -16.19 6.04 -4.06
C GLY A 85 -15.18 5.26 -3.22
N GLY A 86 -15.24 3.92 -3.23
CA GLY A 86 -14.25 3.04 -2.58
C GLY A 86 -12.93 2.89 -3.32
N GLY A 87 -12.76 3.55 -4.48
CA GLY A 87 -11.60 3.38 -5.34
C GLY A 87 -11.54 2.00 -6.00
N LYS A 88 -10.37 1.66 -6.51
CA LYS A 88 -10.07 0.36 -7.11
C LYS A 88 -8.84 -0.24 -6.43
N CYS A 89 -8.99 -1.43 -5.88
CA CYS A 89 -7.86 -2.23 -5.46
C CYS A 89 -7.04 -2.64 -6.69
N VAL A 90 -5.73 -2.47 -6.61
CA VAL A 90 -4.76 -2.84 -7.64
C VAL A 90 -3.77 -3.83 -7.06
N VAL A 91 -3.57 -4.93 -7.77
CA VAL A 91 -2.74 -6.06 -7.31
C VAL A 91 -1.59 -6.39 -8.27
N SER A 92 -1.39 -5.57 -9.31
CA SER A 92 -0.29 -5.74 -10.26
C SER A 92 0.08 -4.43 -10.96
N ASP A 93 1.36 -4.32 -11.36
CA ASP A 93 1.86 -3.23 -12.18
C ASP A 93 1.10 -3.10 -13.51
N ALA A 94 0.72 -4.22 -14.13
CA ALA A 94 -0.02 -4.22 -15.38
C ALA A 94 -1.40 -3.56 -15.24
N GLU A 95 -2.07 -3.76 -14.11
CA GLU A 95 -3.34 -3.11 -13.81
C GLU A 95 -3.16 -1.60 -13.54
N LEU A 96 -2.09 -1.23 -12.83
CA LEU A 96 -1.73 0.17 -12.61
C LEU A 96 -1.42 0.89 -13.94
N ALA A 97 -0.64 0.28 -14.81
CA ALA A 97 -0.29 0.80 -16.13
C ALA A 97 -1.54 1.00 -17.01
N ARG A 98 -2.50 0.08 -16.97
CA ARG A 98 -3.79 0.23 -17.66
C ARG A 98 -4.59 1.42 -17.12
N LEU A 99 -4.56 1.67 -15.82
CA LEU A 99 -5.21 2.85 -15.23
C LEU A 99 -4.52 4.15 -15.65
N ALA A 100 -3.18 4.15 -15.71
CA ALA A 100 -2.40 5.31 -16.15
C ALA A 100 -2.68 5.71 -17.61
N GLN A 101 -3.15 4.79 -18.46
CA GLN A 101 -3.54 5.09 -19.85
C GLN A 101 -4.95 5.71 -19.97
N ARG A 102 -5.75 5.70 -18.90
CA ARG A 102 -7.10 6.27 -18.94
C ARG A 102 -7.03 7.80 -18.88
N ARG A 103 -7.97 8.46 -19.57
CA ARG A 103 -8.17 9.92 -19.43
C ARG A 103 -8.52 10.28 -17.98
N GLY A 104 -7.77 11.23 -17.44
CA GLY A 104 -7.90 11.76 -16.08
C GLY A 104 -6.68 11.45 -15.22
N SER A 105 -6.56 12.17 -14.11
CA SER A 105 -5.54 11.89 -13.11
C SER A 105 -6.08 11.02 -11.99
N PHE A 106 -5.28 10.05 -11.56
CA PHE A 106 -5.62 9.11 -10.52
C PHE A 106 -4.60 9.19 -9.38
N GLN A 107 -5.09 9.10 -8.15
CA GLN A 107 -4.28 9.06 -6.94
C GLN A 107 -4.08 7.61 -6.51
N THR A 108 -2.83 7.18 -6.45
CA THR A 108 -2.42 5.85 -5.99
C THR A 108 -1.93 5.91 -4.55
N TYR A 109 -2.27 4.88 -3.78
CA TYR A 109 -1.82 4.63 -2.41
C TYR A 109 -1.30 3.20 -2.32
N GLU A 110 -0.09 3.05 -1.81
CA GLU A 110 0.54 1.75 -1.56
C GLU A 110 0.78 1.57 -0.07
N MET A 111 0.26 0.49 0.49
CA MET A 111 0.34 0.18 1.91
C MET A 111 0.97 -1.20 2.11
N GLU A 112 1.75 -1.34 3.16
CA GLU A 112 2.03 -2.66 3.72
C GLU A 112 0.94 -3.05 4.71
N VAL A 113 0.59 -4.32 4.76
CA VAL A 113 -0.44 -4.85 5.67
C VAL A 113 -0.02 -6.24 6.16
N CYS A 114 -0.08 -6.49 7.47
CA CYS A 114 0.06 -7.82 8.05
C CYS A 114 -1.34 -8.42 8.28
N PRO A 115 -1.71 -9.52 7.58
CA PRO A 115 -3.02 -10.13 7.74
C PRO A 115 -3.22 -10.82 9.10
N ASP A 116 -2.14 -11.11 9.83
CA ASP A 116 -2.15 -11.83 11.10
C ASP A 116 -2.38 -10.91 12.30
N CYS A 117 -1.53 -9.89 12.47
CA CYS A 117 -1.65 -8.98 13.62
C CYS A 117 -2.47 -7.73 13.33
N GLY A 118 -2.71 -7.35 12.07
CA GLY A 118 -3.43 -6.13 11.72
C GLY A 118 -2.57 -4.88 11.60
N TRP A 119 -1.25 -5.01 11.59
CA TRP A 119 -0.35 -3.90 11.22
C TRP A 119 -0.68 -3.38 9.82
N ASN A 120 -0.71 -2.07 9.64
CA ASN A 120 -0.72 -1.44 8.33
C ASN A 120 0.07 -0.13 8.32
N HIS A 121 0.67 0.22 7.19
CA HIS A 121 1.29 1.53 7.03
C HIS A 121 1.32 1.97 5.56
N LEU A 122 0.94 3.22 5.29
CA LEU A 122 1.10 3.82 3.96
C LEU A 122 2.58 3.98 3.64
N LEU A 123 3.05 3.41 2.54
CA LEU A 123 4.43 3.49 2.07
C LEU A 123 4.62 4.63 1.08
N ARG A 124 3.75 4.73 0.08
CA ARG A 124 3.85 5.72 -0.99
C ARG A 124 2.49 6.24 -1.43
N ARG A 125 2.48 7.50 -1.83
CA ARG A 125 1.34 8.14 -2.51
C ARG A 125 1.85 8.92 -3.71
N TYR A 126 1.28 8.68 -4.89
CA TYR A 126 1.67 9.36 -6.13
C TYR A 126 0.50 9.41 -7.11
N ARG A 127 0.62 10.27 -8.13
CA ARG A 127 -0.38 10.40 -9.19
C ARG A 127 0.03 9.61 -10.42
N ILE A 128 -0.95 9.03 -11.11
CA ILE A 128 -0.77 8.41 -12.42
C ILE A 128 -1.77 9.02 -13.40
N GLY A 129 -1.50 8.82 -14.70
CA GLY A 129 -2.28 9.41 -15.77
C GLY A 129 -1.84 10.83 -16.11
N ALA A 130 -2.31 11.32 -17.24
CA ALA A 130 -2.11 12.71 -17.65
C ALA A 130 -3.15 13.59 -16.96
N ASP A 131 -2.73 14.78 -16.55
CA ASP A 131 -3.68 15.84 -16.20
C ASP A 131 -4.54 16.12 -17.45
N ALA A 132 -5.85 16.23 -17.24
CA ALA A 132 -6.73 16.74 -18.28
C ALA A 132 -6.59 18.26 -18.22
N ASP A 133 -5.83 18.83 -19.15
CA ASP A 133 -5.89 20.27 -19.45
C ASP A 133 -7.33 20.69 -19.79
#